data_AF-A0A1G8TCU4-F1
#
_entry.id   AF-A0A1G8TCU4-F1
#
_cell.length_a   1.000
_cell.length_b   1.000
_cell.length_c   1.000
_cell.angle_alpha   90.00
_cell.angle_beta   90.00
_cell.angle_gamma   90.00
#
_symmetry.space_group_name_H-M   'P 1'
#
loop_
_entity.id
_entity.type
_entity.pdbx_description
1 polymer ?
#
loop_
_entity_poly.entity_id
_entity_poly.type
_entity_poly.pdbx_seq_one_letter_code
_entity_poly.pdbx_strand_id
1 'polypeptide(L)'
;MEETLYKNITANDFMNIDFKNVTLVDLREPDEVLVSGIEGAINIPFSSFPKGIDDIPKDKPVYVYCREGNFSEELADILADRGYDVYNLTGGYKEYRKLITGEEINGKPEVVNKTISNSEEVYIDAKNLRCPGPIVKVADTIRNLPDGSTVKVEATEDAFYSDIRVWCERTGNKLLSLDASDGLITAKILKETIKEKDEKNIDIANGMISGKHIQLGDDKTFVVFSGDLDKTIAAFIMANGAASLGRNVTMFFTFWGLNILRKPKKVKVAKTFIENMFGMMMPRGTKKLGLSRMNMFGAGSKMIRGIMKSKGISSLEELIEQAKDHGVRLVACQMSMDVMGIHKEELIDGVELGGVATFIGSGETSDISLFI
;
A
#
# COMPACT_ATOMS: atom_id res chain seq x y z
N MET A 1 42.34 14.53 -4.49
CA MET A 1 41.54 13.30 -4.40
C MET A 1 41.76 12.79 -3.00
N GLU A 2 40.76 12.92 -2.13
CA GLU A 2 40.79 12.29 -0.80
C GLU A 2 40.78 10.77 -1.01
N GLU A 3 41.70 10.05 -0.36
CA GLU A 3 41.67 8.58 -0.32
C GLU A 3 40.49 8.18 0.56
N THR A 4 39.51 7.50 -0.02
CA THR A 4 38.38 6.93 0.71
C THR A 4 38.87 5.81 1.64
N LEU A 5 38.28 5.69 2.82
CA LEU A 5 38.66 4.66 3.81
C LEU A 5 38.12 3.26 3.48
N TYR A 6 37.24 3.15 2.48
CA TYR A 6 36.70 1.92 1.93
C TYR A 6 37.21 1.68 0.50
N LYS A 7 37.11 0.42 0.04
CA LYS A 7 37.52 0.02 -1.32
C LYS A 7 36.33 0.00 -2.26
N ASN A 8 36.49 0.51 -3.47
CA ASN A 8 35.50 0.34 -4.53
C ASN A 8 35.82 -0.92 -5.33
N ILE A 9 34.79 -1.71 -5.64
CA ILE A 9 34.89 -2.89 -6.49
C ILE A 9 33.92 -2.78 -7.66
N THR A 10 34.28 -3.39 -8.77
CA THR A 10 33.38 -3.48 -9.93
C THR A 10 32.43 -4.65 -9.78
N ALA A 11 31.37 -4.65 -10.58
CA ALA A 11 30.47 -5.78 -10.73
C ALA A 11 31.18 -7.08 -11.16
N ASN A 12 32.26 -6.99 -11.94
CA ASN A 12 33.08 -8.14 -12.34
C ASN A 12 33.84 -8.74 -11.15
N ASP A 13 34.43 -7.88 -10.32
CA ASP A 13 35.11 -8.31 -9.10
C ASP A 13 34.11 -8.96 -8.14
N PHE A 14 32.93 -8.36 -8.02
CA PHE A 14 31.88 -8.81 -7.12
C PHE A 14 31.30 -10.19 -7.46
N MET A 15 31.19 -10.54 -8.75
CA MET A 15 30.79 -11.90 -9.18
C MET A 15 31.77 -13.00 -8.76
N ASN A 16 33.04 -12.66 -8.56
CA ASN A 16 34.09 -13.62 -8.24
C ASN A 16 34.30 -13.83 -6.73
N ILE A 17 33.46 -13.21 -5.90
CA ILE A 17 33.52 -13.33 -4.45
C ILE A 17 32.83 -14.62 -4.00
N ASP A 18 33.45 -15.35 -3.08
CA ASP A 18 32.77 -16.40 -2.33
C ASP A 18 31.92 -15.77 -1.22
N PHE A 19 30.60 -15.66 -1.46
CA PHE A 19 29.64 -15.05 -0.53
C PHE A 19 29.59 -15.71 0.86
N LYS A 20 30.14 -16.92 1.04
CA LYS A 20 30.21 -17.57 2.37
C LYS A 20 31.24 -16.93 3.31
N ASN A 21 32.26 -16.28 2.75
CA ASN A 21 33.40 -15.73 3.50
C ASN A 21 33.31 -14.22 3.74
N VAL A 22 32.22 -13.60 3.31
CA VAL A 22 31.99 -12.16 3.43
C VAL A 22 30.63 -11.87 4.05
N THR A 23 30.42 -10.62 4.45
CA THR A 23 29.12 -10.11 4.86
C THR A 23 28.58 -9.22 3.75
N LEU A 24 27.44 -9.57 3.16
CA LEU A 24 26.77 -8.73 2.16
C LEU A 24 25.71 -7.86 2.85
N VAL A 25 25.70 -6.56 2.55
CA VAL A 25 24.70 -5.61 3.05
C VAL A 25 24.01 -4.93 1.88
N ASP A 26 22.70 -5.13 1.79
CA ASP A 26 21.84 -4.61 0.73
C ASP A 26 21.01 -3.43 1.25
N LEU A 27 21.25 -2.24 0.71
CA LEU A 27 20.57 -1.00 1.11
C LEU A 27 19.27 -0.75 0.34
N ARG A 28 18.93 -1.61 -0.62
CA ARG A 28 17.69 -1.48 -1.39
C ARG A 28 16.48 -1.66 -0.49
N GLU A 29 15.35 -1.07 -0.89
CA GLU A 29 14.11 -1.25 -0.13
C GLU A 29 13.67 -2.73 -0.17
N PRO A 30 12.94 -3.22 0.86
CA PRO A 30 12.63 -4.65 0.97
C PRO A 30 11.93 -5.22 -0.26
N ASP A 31 11.11 -4.41 -0.96
CA ASP A 31 10.44 -4.79 -2.19
C ASP A 31 11.42 -5.07 -3.35
N GLU A 32 12.52 -4.31 -3.46
CA GLU A 32 13.55 -4.54 -4.47
C GLU A 32 14.36 -5.82 -4.19
N VAL A 33 14.65 -6.10 -2.91
CA VAL A 33 15.35 -7.32 -2.44
C VAL A 33 14.48 -8.56 -2.60
N LEU A 34 13.16 -8.43 -2.37
CA LEU A 34 12.22 -9.53 -2.58
C LEU A 34 12.12 -9.96 -4.06
N VAL A 35 12.34 -9.03 -5.00
CA VAL A 35 12.30 -9.30 -6.44
C VAL A 35 13.63 -9.84 -6.97
N SER A 36 14.75 -9.32 -6.48
CA SER A 36 16.08 -9.63 -7.01
C SER A 36 17.16 -9.49 -5.95
N GLY A 37 16.97 -10.18 -4.81
CA GLY A 37 17.93 -10.21 -3.72
C GLY A 37 19.13 -11.09 -4.01
N ILE A 38 20.25 -10.84 -3.32
CA ILE A 38 21.35 -11.80 -3.24
C ILE A 38 21.12 -12.65 -2.00
N GLU A 39 21.06 -13.97 -2.18
CA GLU A 39 20.85 -14.90 -1.08
C GLU A 39 21.94 -14.75 -0.01
N GLY A 40 21.53 -14.64 1.25
CA GLY A 40 22.44 -14.45 2.39
C GLY A 40 22.83 -12.99 2.67
N ALA A 41 22.37 -12.02 1.87
CA ALA A 41 22.59 -10.60 2.17
C ALA A 41 21.70 -10.11 3.32
N ILE A 42 22.29 -9.30 4.21
CA ILE A 42 21.60 -8.57 5.26
C ILE A 42 20.97 -7.34 4.63
N ASN A 43 19.63 -7.28 4.58
CA ASN A 43 18.94 -6.10 4.06
C ASN A 43 18.80 -5.04 5.16
N ILE A 44 19.38 -3.86 4.92
CA ILE A 44 19.24 -2.68 5.76
C ILE A 44 18.75 -1.55 4.85
N PRO A 45 17.42 -1.42 4.64
CA PRO A 45 16.86 -0.44 3.72
C PRO A 45 17.35 0.98 4.03
N PHE A 46 17.65 1.75 2.98
CA PHE A 46 18.03 3.15 3.13
C PHE A 46 17.00 3.96 3.94
N SER A 47 15.69 3.69 3.76
CA SER A 47 14.62 4.33 4.54
C SER A 47 14.70 4.09 6.06
N SER A 48 15.31 2.98 6.47
CA SER A 48 15.49 2.57 7.87
C SER A 48 16.85 2.96 8.46
N PHE A 49 17.70 3.58 7.64
CA PHE A 49 19.01 4.08 8.04
C PHE A 49 18.87 5.19 9.11
N PRO A 50 19.62 5.15 10.24
CA PRO A 50 20.77 4.29 10.56
C PRO A 50 20.48 3.13 11.55
N LYS A 51 19.24 2.69 11.74
CA LYS A 51 18.84 1.81 12.88
C LYS A 51 19.31 0.34 12.82
N GLY A 52 20.10 -0.08 11.83
CA GLY A 52 20.56 -1.48 11.67
C GLY A 52 22.08 -1.67 11.55
N ILE A 53 22.87 -0.59 11.66
CA ILE A 53 24.33 -0.65 11.45
C ILE A 53 25.02 -1.52 12.50
N ASP A 54 24.52 -1.49 13.74
CA ASP A 54 25.13 -2.22 14.86
C ASP A 54 24.95 -3.74 14.77
N ASP A 55 24.04 -4.21 13.89
CA ASP A 55 23.81 -5.64 13.62
C ASP A 55 24.78 -6.21 12.57
N ILE A 56 25.61 -5.36 11.92
CA ILE A 56 26.57 -5.81 10.92
C ILE A 56 27.80 -6.41 11.63
N PRO A 57 28.11 -7.70 11.40
CA PRO A 57 29.23 -8.35 12.06
C PRO A 57 30.58 -7.86 11.51
N LYS A 58 31.59 -7.74 12.40
CA LYS A 58 32.95 -7.25 12.11
C LYS A 58 33.98 -8.33 11.82
N ASP A 59 33.60 -9.60 11.88
CA ASP A 59 34.51 -10.75 11.75
C ASP A 59 34.94 -11.02 10.30
N LYS A 60 34.19 -10.51 9.32
CA LYS A 60 34.42 -10.68 7.89
C LYS A 60 34.41 -9.35 7.15
N PRO A 61 35.06 -9.27 5.98
CA PRO A 61 34.91 -8.14 5.07
C PRO A 61 33.44 -7.87 4.73
N VAL A 62 33.04 -6.60 4.76
CA VAL A 62 31.66 -6.16 4.51
C VAL A 62 31.56 -5.56 3.11
N TYR A 63 30.63 -6.08 2.32
CA TYR A 63 30.34 -5.60 0.98
C TYR A 63 28.99 -4.92 0.97
N VAL A 64 28.98 -3.62 0.72
CA VAL A 64 27.78 -2.80 0.71
C VAL A 64 27.37 -2.47 -0.72
N TYR A 65 26.07 -2.49 -0.97
CA TYR A 65 25.52 -2.06 -2.25
C TYR A 65 24.09 -1.54 -2.10
N CYS A 66 23.73 -0.59 -2.96
CA CYS A 66 22.34 -0.18 -3.16
C CYS A 66 21.94 -0.45 -4.62
N ARG A 67 20.87 0.17 -5.10
CA ARG A 67 20.42 -0.01 -6.49
C ARG A 67 21.47 0.40 -7.52
N GLU A 68 22.04 1.61 -7.38
CA GLU A 68 22.94 2.21 -8.38
C GLU A 68 24.33 2.59 -7.85
N GLY A 69 24.60 2.37 -6.56
CA GLY A 69 25.88 2.70 -5.90
C GLY A 69 25.89 4.04 -5.17
N ASN A 70 24.93 4.93 -5.41
CA ASN A 70 24.94 6.31 -4.88
C ASN A 70 24.85 6.39 -3.35
N PHE A 71 24.00 5.56 -2.74
CA PHE A 71 23.76 5.61 -1.29
C PHE A 71 24.62 4.62 -0.49
N SER A 72 25.21 3.63 -1.17
CA SER A 72 26.07 2.65 -0.51
C SER A 72 27.45 3.21 -0.20
N GLU A 73 27.87 4.28 -0.88
CA GLU A 73 29.10 5.03 -0.54
C GLU A 73 29.02 5.64 0.86
N GLU A 74 27.91 6.31 1.20
CA GLU A 74 27.73 6.92 2.52
C GLU A 74 27.79 5.89 3.66
N LEU A 75 27.19 4.70 3.46
CA LEU A 75 27.31 3.62 4.44
C LEU A 75 28.73 3.06 4.49
N ALA A 76 29.41 2.98 3.34
CA ALA A 76 30.78 2.47 3.28
C ALA A 76 31.73 3.34 4.11
N ASP A 77 31.60 4.67 4.02
CA ASP A 77 32.35 5.62 4.83
C ASP A 77 32.08 5.43 6.32
N ILE A 78 30.81 5.36 6.71
CA ILE A 78 30.44 5.22 8.13
C ILE A 78 30.94 3.90 8.73
N LEU A 79 30.91 2.82 7.96
CA LEU A 79 31.44 1.53 8.39
C LEU A 79 32.98 1.55 8.43
N ALA A 80 33.65 2.17 7.46
CA ALA A 80 35.10 2.29 7.47
C ALA A 80 35.60 3.10 8.68
N ASP A 81 34.94 4.21 9.01
CA ASP A 81 35.21 5.01 10.22
C ASP A 81 35.03 4.20 11.51
N ARG A 82 34.12 3.22 11.50
CA ARG A 82 33.87 2.30 12.61
C ARG A 82 34.84 1.10 12.62
N GLY A 83 35.83 1.07 11.73
CA GLY A 83 36.88 0.07 11.67
C GLY A 83 36.49 -1.25 11.00
N TYR A 84 35.47 -1.24 10.12
CA TYR A 84 35.17 -2.39 9.27
C TYR A 84 36.12 -2.43 8.05
N ASP A 85 36.44 -3.61 7.52
CA ASP A 85 37.04 -3.74 6.17
C ASP A 85 35.91 -3.75 5.14
N VAL A 86 35.70 -2.61 4.48
CA VAL A 86 34.50 -2.35 3.67
C VAL A 86 34.82 -2.24 2.19
N TYR A 87 33.93 -2.82 1.38
CA TYR A 87 33.95 -2.78 -0.06
C TYR A 87 32.60 -2.26 -0.58
N ASN A 88 32.60 -1.19 -1.36
CA ASN A 88 31.42 -0.66 -2.02
C ASN A 88 31.33 -1.17 -3.46
N LEU A 89 30.18 -1.73 -3.83
CA LEU A 89 29.90 -2.13 -5.20
C LEU A 89 29.60 -0.89 -6.06
N THR A 90 30.57 -0.48 -6.87
CA THR A 90 30.41 0.64 -7.79
C THR A 90 29.36 0.30 -8.87
N GLY A 91 28.42 1.23 -9.08
CA GLY A 91 27.27 1.01 -9.97
C GLY A 91 26.15 0.15 -9.37
N GLY A 92 26.33 -0.31 -8.12
CA GLY A 92 25.33 -1.01 -7.34
C GLY A 92 24.86 -2.33 -7.94
N TYR A 93 23.72 -2.81 -7.43
CA TYR A 93 23.10 -4.05 -7.88
C TYR A 93 22.78 -4.06 -9.39
N LYS A 94 22.53 -2.88 -9.97
CA LYS A 94 22.25 -2.71 -11.41
C LYS A 94 23.38 -3.26 -12.28
N GLU A 95 24.63 -2.87 -12.04
CA GLU A 95 25.78 -3.34 -12.85
C GLU A 95 26.07 -4.83 -12.62
N TYR A 96 25.94 -5.29 -11.38
CA TYR A 96 26.04 -6.73 -11.06
C TYR A 96 24.99 -7.54 -11.83
N ARG A 97 23.74 -7.07 -11.84
CA ARG A 97 22.65 -7.71 -12.56
C ARG A 97 22.92 -7.80 -14.06
N LYS A 98 23.45 -6.74 -14.69
CA LYS A 98 23.81 -6.75 -16.12
C LYS A 98 24.74 -7.91 -16.46
N LEU A 99 25.74 -8.17 -15.61
CA LEU A 99 26.73 -9.21 -15.87
C LEU A 99 26.16 -10.61 -15.70
N ILE A 100 25.34 -10.86 -14.67
CA ILE A 100 24.75 -12.19 -14.43
C ILE A 100 23.60 -12.53 -15.40
N THR A 101 22.98 -11.51 -16.01
CA THR A 101 21.87 -11.70 -16.98
C THR A 101 22.31 -11.54 -18.43
N GLY A 102 23.49 -10.96 -18.69
CA GLY A 102 24.00 -10.69 -20.04
C GLY A 102 23.30 -9.52 -20.76
N GLU A 103 22.46 -8.74 -20.07
CA GLU A 103 21.74 -7.61 -20.66
C GLU A 103 22.46 -6.28 -20.41
N GLU A 104 22.92 -5.60 -21.46
CA GLU A 104 23.26 -4.18 -21.38
C GLU A 104 21.97 -3.36 -21.28
N ILE A 105 21.82 -2.60 -20.19
CA ILE A 105 20.75 -1.60 -20.08
C ILE A 105 21.19 -0.35 -20.87
N ASN A 106 21.18 -0.43 -22.19
CA ASN A 106 21.33 0.70 -23.10
C ASN A 106 20.19 0.67 -24.11
N GLY A 107 19.08 1.33 -23.78
CA GLY A 107 18.06 1.78 -24.73
C GLY A 107 17.43 0.73 -25.67
N LYS A 108 16.16 0.40 -25.36
CA LYS A 108 15.19 -0.44 -26.11
C LYS A 108 15.47 -1.95 -26.10
N PRO A 109 14.60 -2.78 -25.49
CA PRO A 109 14.64 -4.21 -25.70
C PRO A 109 14.14 -4.50 -27.11
N GLU A 110 15.02 -4.94 -27.99
CA GLU A 110 14.61 -5.66 -29.19
C GLU A 110 13.94 -6.95 -28.76
N VAL A 111 12.70 -7.11 -29.21
CA VAL A 111 11.84 -8.25 -28.93
C VAL A 111 12.44 -9.47 -29.59
N VAL A 112 13.14 -10.31 -28.83
CA VAL A 112 13.32 -11.71 -29.23
C VAL A 112 11.98 -12.38 -29.02
N ASN A 113 11.17 -12.39 -30.09
CA ASN A 113 9.97 -13.20 -30.23
C ASN A 113 10.38 -14.68 -30.15
N LYS A 114 10.54 -15.18 -28.93
CA LYS A 114 10.38 -16.61 -28.67
C LYS A 114 8.90 -16.81 -28.38
N THR A 115 8.14 -17.02 -29.45
CA THR A 115 6.79 -17.57 -29.37
C THR A 115 6.90 -18.92 -28.68
N ILE A 116 6.74 -18.94 -27.35
CA ILE A 116 6.57 -20.17 -26.59
C ILE A 116 5.07 -20.34 -26.39
N SER A 117 4.51 -21.16 -27.26
CA SER A 117 3.21 -21.77 -27.12
C SER A 117 3.18 -22.68 -25.88
N ASN A 118 2.61 -22.19 -24.78
CA ASN A 118 1.72 -22.93 -23.87
C ASN A 118 1.29 -21.99 -22.75
N SER A 119 0.19 -21.27 -22.97
CA SER A 119 -0.46 -20.48 -21.92
C SER A 119 -1.26 -21.41 -21.01
N GLU A 120 -0.59 -22.15 -20.12
CA GLU A 120 -1.30 -22.76 -19.00
C GLU A 120 -1.77 -21.62 -18.07
N GLU A 121 -3.08 -21.44 -17.99
CA GLU A 121 -3.72 -20.52 -17.06
C GLU A 121 -3.48 -21.02 -15.64
N VAL A 122 -2.78 -20.23 -14.82
CA VAL A 122 -2.48 -20.60 -13.43
C VAL A 122 -3.69 -20.26 -12.56
N TYR A 123 -4.23 -21.25 -11.88
CA TYR A 123 -5.39 -21.08 -11.00
C TYR A 123 -4.97 -20.79 -9.56
N ILE A 124 -5.58 -19.76 -8.95
CA ILE A 124 -5.40 -19.37 -7.55
C ILE A 124 -6.74 -19.50 -6.82
N ASP A 125 -6.79 -20.44 -5.88
CA ASP A 125 -7.89 -20.53 -4.92
C ASP A 125 -7.63 -19.58 -3.75
N ALA A 126 -8.29 -18.42 -3.73
CA ALA A 126 -8.27 -17.46 -2.62
C ALA A 126 -9.60 -17.45 -1.83
N LYS A 127 -10.41 -18.52 -1.94
CA LYS A 127 -11.67 -18.64 -1.20
C LYS A 127 -11.39 -18.79 0.30
N ASN A 128 -12.32 -18.31 1.12
CA ASN A 128 -12.25 -18.33 2.59
C ASN A 128 -11.09 -17.55 3.22
N LEU A 129 -10.27 -16.85 2.42
CA LEU A 129 -9.29 -15.90 2.94
C LEU A 129 -9.95 -14.55 3.24
N ARG A 130 -9.36 -13.81 4.17
CA ARG A 130 -9.73 -12.43 4.51
C ARG A 130 -8.57 -11.51 4.22
N CYS A 131 -8.85 -10.25 3.94
CA CYS A 131 -7.87 -9.21 3.73
C CYS A 131 -6.81 -9.23 4.84
N PRO A 132 -5.50 -9.20 4.51
CA PRO A 132 -4.92 -9.00 3.18
C PRO A 132 -4.74 -10.27 2.32
N GLY A 133 -5.17 -11.42 2.83
CA GLY A 133 -4.88 -12.76 2.33
C GLY A 133 -5.07 -12.99 0.84
N PRO A 134 -6.25 -12.66 0.24
CA PRO A 134 -6.45 -12.86 -1.19
C PRO A 134 -5.42 -12.13 -2.07
N ILE A 135 -5.16 -10.86 -1.78
CA ILE A 135 -4.20 -10.04 -2.56
C ILE A 135 -2.77 -10.52 -2.36
N VAL A 136 -2.38 -10.85 -1.12
CA VAL A 136 -1.04 -11.40 -0.83
C VAL A 136 -0.83 -12.69 -1.60
N LYS A 137 -1.82 -13.60 -1.61
CA LYS A 137 -1.73 -14.86 -2.36
C LYS A 137 -1.61 -14.65 -3.86
N VAL A 138 -2.34 -13.68 -4.43
CA VAL A 138 -2.20 -13.28 -5.83
C VAL A 138 -0.80 -12.76 -6.11
N ALA A 139 -0.31 -11.83 -5.29
CA ALA A 139 1.01 -11.24 -5.45
C ALA A 139 2.13 -12.28 -5.37
N ASP A 140 2.08 -13.16 -4.36
CA ASP A 140 3.09 -14.22 -4.17
C ASP A 140 3.09 -15.23 -5.33
N THR A 141 1.91 -15.56 -5.86
CA THR A 141 1.82 -16.47 -7.00
C THR A 141 2.33 -15.80 -8.28
N ILE A 142 1.82 -14.61 -8.63
CA ILE A 142 2.19 -13.88 -9.84
C ILE A 142 3.68 -13.52 -9.84
N ARG A 143 4.28 -13.24 -8.68
CA ARG A 143 5.72 -12.92 -8.56
C ARG A 143 6.60 -14.02 -9.16
N ASN A 144 6.21 -15.28 -8.99
CA ASN A 144 6.96 -16.45 -9.43
C ASN A 144 6.66 -16.91 -10.87
N LEU A 145 5.78 -16.21 -11.59
CA LEU A 145 5.41 -16.55 -12.97
C LEU A 145 6.18 -15.72 -14.00
N PRO A 146 6.45 -16.25 -15.21
CA PRO A 146 7.03 -15.47 -16.30
C PRO A 146 6.05 -14.41 -16.82
N ASP A 147 6.57 -13.32 -17.38
CA ASP A 147 5.74 -12.28 -18.01
C ASP A 147 4.92 -12.86 -19.17
N GLY A 148 3.70 -12.35 -19.35
CA GLY A 148 2.71 -12.92 -20.27
C GLY A 148 1.92 -14.10 -19.70
N SER A 149 2.21 -14.56 -18.48
CA SER A 149 1.39 -15.58 -17.81
C SER A 149 -0.01 -15.06 -17.51
N THR A 150 -1.02 -15.90 -17.71
CA THR A 150 -2.39 -15.60 -17.30
C THR A 150 -2.74 -16.35 -16.03
N VAL A 151 -3.36 -15.64 -15.09
CA VAL A 151 -3.77 -16.16 -13.79
C VAL A 151 -5.28 -15.99 -13.63
N LYS A 152 -5.97 -17.06 -13.21
CA LYS A 152 -7.37 -17.02 -12.80
C LYS A 152 -7.44 -17.13 -11.28
N VAL A 153 -8.09 -16.18 -10.63
CA VAL A 153 -8.25 -16.12 -9.17
C VAL A 153 -9.72 -16.23 -8.80
N GLU A 154 -10.03 -17.04 -7.79
CA GLU A 154 -11.36 -17.15 -7.19
C GLU A 154 -11.30 -16.76 -5.71
N ALA A 155 -12.12 -15.80 -5.28
CA ALA A 155 -12.20 -15.36 -3.89
C ALA A 155 -13.66 -15.19 -3.44
N THR A 156 -13.91 -15.33 -2.13
CA THR A 156 -15.24 -15.18 -1.51
C THR A 156 -15.37 -13.93 -0.65
N GLU A 157 -14.34 -13.07 -0.62
CA GLU A 157 -14.35 -11.82 0.15
C GLU A 157 -14.76 -10.66 -0.75
N ASP A 158 -15.85 -9.97 -0.42
CA ASP A 158 -16.39 -8.85 -1.22
C ASP A 158 -15.36 -7.75 -1.52
N ALA A 159 -14.50 -7.42 -0.55
CA ALA A 159 -13.43 -6.45 -0.70
C ALA A 159 -12.40 -6.82 -1.77
N PHE A 160 -12.27 -8.11 -2.12
CA PHE A 160 -11.35 -8.54 -3.18
C PHE A 160 -11.71 -7.90 -4.53
N TYR A 161 -12.98 -7.61 -4.79
CA TYR A 161 -13.42 -7.02 -6.06
C TYR A 161 -12.80 -5.64 -6.32
N SER A 162 -12.80 -4.77 -5.29
CA SER A 162 -12.17 -3.45 -5.36
C SER A 162 -10.64 -3.57 -5.23
N ASP A 163 -10.17 -4.38 -4.30
CA ASP A 163 -8.74 -4.56 -4.03
C ASP A 163 -7.97 -5.09 -5.24
N ILE A 164 -8.51 -6.06 -5.99
CA ILE A 164 -7.80 -6.65 -7.14
C ILE A 164 -7.67 -5.69 -8.31
N ARG A 165 -8.66 -4.81 -8.51
CA ARG A 165 -8.59 -3.74 -9.52
C ARG A 165 -7.45 -2.79 -9.20
N VAL A 166 -7.42 -2.30 -7.96
CA VAL A 166 -6.39 -1.38 -7.49
C VAL A 166 -5.02 -2.06 -7.54
N TRP A 167 -4.93 -3.30 -7.09
CA TRP A 167 -3.67 -4.05 -7.13
C TRP A 167 -3.14 -4.22 -8.56
N CYS A 168 -3.99 -4.61 -9.52
CA CYS A 168 -3.61 -4.71 -10.93
C CYS A 168 -3.12 -3.36 -11.47
N GLU A 169 -3.88 -2.28 -11.24
CA GLU A 169 -3.51 -0.93 -11.68
C GLU A 169 -2.15 -0.48 -11.14
N ARG A 170 -1.88 -0.72 -9.85
CA ARG A 170 -0.63 -0.29 -9.20
C ARG A 170 0.57 -1.15 -9.55
N THR A 171 0.37 -2.45 -9.71
CA THR A 171 1.46 -3.37 -10.05
C THR A 171 1.75 -3.44 -11.55
N GLY A 172 0.91 -2.82 -12.39
CA GLY A 172 1.01 -2.87 -13.84
C GLY A 172 0.46 -4.14 -14.48
N ASN A 173 -0.02 -5.09 -13.67
CA ASN A 173 -0.66 -6.29 -14.18
C ASN A 173 -2.01 -5.93 -14.80
N LYS A 174 -2.35 -6.55 -15.92
CA LYS A 174 -3.57 -6.22 -16.63
C LYS A 174 -4.73 -7.10 -16.18
N LEU A 175 -5.76 -6.48 -15.63
CA LEU A 175 -7.02 -7.16 -15.31
C LEU A 175 -7.79 -7.43 -16.62
N LEU A 176 -7.90 -8.69 -17.02
CA LEU A 176 -8.58 -9.14 -18.23
C LEU A 176 -10.09 -9.27 -18.04
N SER A 177 -10.51 -9.82 -16.89
CA SER A 177 -11.92 -9.92 -16.52
C SER A 177 -12.08 -9.90 -15.01
N LEU A 178 -13.24 -9.44 -14.55
CA LEU A 178 -13.62 -9.45 -13.15
C LEU A 178 -15.13 -9.57 -13.02
N ASP A 179 -15.56 -10.71 -12.49
CA ASP A 179 -16.97 -11.09 -12.39
C ASP A 179 -17.29 -11.44 -10.94
N ALA A 180 -18.53 -11.17 -10.52
CA ALA A 180 -19.04 -11.54 -9.20
C ALA A 180 -20.40 -12.21 -9.35
N SER A 181 -20.52 -13.47 -8.95
CA SER A 181 -21.75 -14.26 -9.01
C SER A 181 -21.84 -15.19 -7.82
N ASP A 182 -23.01 -15.28 -7.18
CA ASP A 182 -23.29 -16.22 -6.08
C ASP A 182 -22.27 -16.20 -4.93
N GLY A 183 -21.77 -15.01 -4.57
CA GLY A 183 -20.77 -14.83 -3.50
C GLY A 183 -19.34 -15.27 -3.87
N LEU A 184 -19.11 -15.59 -5.15
CA LEU A 184 -17.80 -15.89 -5.71
C LEU A 184 -17.36 -14.77 -6.65
N ILE A 185 -16.18 -14.21 -6.39
CA ILE A 185 -15.50 -13.25 -7.26
C ILE A 185 -14.44 -14.00 -8.07
N THR A 186 -14.49 -13.84 -9.38
CA THR A 186 -13.51 -14.42 -10.31
C THR A 186 -12.78 -13.31 -11.04
N ALA A 187 -11.45 -13.28 -10.94
CA ALA A 187 -10.59 -12.35 -11.67
C ALA A 187 -9.66 -13.10 -12.63
N LYS A 188 -9.50 -12.60 -13.85
CA LYS A 188 -8.42 -13.04 -14.75
C LYS A 188 -7.41 -11.93 -14.93
N ILE A 189 -6.14 -12.24 -14.74
CA ILE A 189 -5.05 -11.29 -14.69
C ILE A 189 -3.96 -11.75 -15.64
N LEU A 190 -3.50 -10.86 -16.52
CA LEU A 190 -2.31 -11.06 -17.32
C LEU A 190 -1.14 -10.40 -16.60
N LYS A 191 -0.08 -11.18 -16.34
CA LYS A 191 1.17 -10.64 -15.82
C LYS A 191 1.82 -9.79 -16.89
N GLU A 192 1.89 -8.49 -16.64
CA GLU A 192 2.62 -7.53 -17.45
C GLU A 192 3.53 -6.75 -16.52
N THR A 193 4.82 -6.69 -16.86
CA THR A 193 5.68 -5.64 -16.32
C THR A 193 5.23 -4.31 -16.91
N ILE A 194 5.18 -3.27 -16.08
CA ILE A 194 5.04 -1.88 -16.56
C ILE A 194 6.19 -1.64 -17.53
N LYS A 195 5.92 -1.61 -18.83
CA LYS A 195 6.81 -0.97 -19.79
C LYS A 195 6.76 0.52 -19.46
N GLU A 196 7.89 1.10 -19.09
CA GLU A 196 8.04 2.56 -19.05
C GLU A 196 7.41 3.11 -20.34
N LYS A 197 6.32 3.87 -20.21
CA LYS A 197 5.70 4.52 -21.36
C LYS A 197 6.78 5.38 -22.00
N ASP A 198 7.03 5.13 -23.28
CA ASP A 198 7.97 5.83 -24.14
C ASP A 198 8.05 7.34 -23.82
N GLU A 199 9.14 7.77 -23.20
CA GLU A 199 9.56 9.18 -23.13
C GLU A 199 10.06 9.72 -24.49
N LYS A 200 9.95 8.94 -25.57
CA LYS A 200 10.50 9.29 -26.88
C LYS A 200 9.44 9.82 -27.83
N ASN A 201 9.16 11.12 -27.69
CA ASN A 201 9.05 12.05 -28.81
C ASN A 201 9.19 13.49 -28.27
N ILE A 202 10.43 13.88 -27.97
CA ILE A 202 10.81 15.29 -27.88
C ILE A 202 11.46 15.64 -29.21
N ASP A 203 10.66 16.12 -30.15
CA ASP A 203 11.18 16.89 -31.27
C ASP A 203 11.62 18.25 -30.72
N ILE A 204 12.93 18.47 -30.62
CA ILE A 204 13.54 19.75 -30.29
C ILE A 204 13.41 20.67 -31.52
N ALA A 205 12.19 21.11 -31.79
CA ALA A 205 11.91 22.19 -32.72
C ALA A 205 10.60 22.86 -32.29
N ASN A 206 10.74 24.08 -31.77
CA ASN A 206 9.68 24.96 -31.23
C ASN A 206 9.38 24.74 -29.75
N GLY A 207 10.04 25.56 -28.92
CA GLY A 207 9.87 25.62 -27.47
C GLY A 207 8.45 25.94 -27.02
N MET A 208 7.64 24.89 -26.89
CA MET A 208 6.49 24.83 -26.00
C MET A 208 6.61 23.55 -25.18
N ILE A 209 6.94 23.73 -23.90
CA ILE A 209 6.94 22.64 -22.92
C ILE A 209 5.47 22.29 -22.65
N SER A 210 4.93 21.34 -23.41
CA SER A 210 3.78 20.54 -22.99
C SER A 210 4.30 19.25 -22.37
N GLY A 211 5.09 19.38 -21.31
CA GLY A 211 5.42 18.26 -20.44
C GLY A 211 4.12 17.80 -19.79
N LYS A 212 3.74 16.54 -19.99
CA LYS A 212 2.70 15.91 -19.21
C LYS A 212 3.23 15.85 -17.78
N HIS A 213 2.82 16.81 -16.96
CA HIS A 213 3.15 16.87 -15.54
C HIS A 213 2.96 15.47 -14.94
N ILE A 214 3.99 14.93 -14.27
CA ILE A 214 3.77 13.91 -13.24
C ILE A 214 2.95 14.63 -12.18
N GLN A 215 1.63 14.53 -12.30
CA GLN A 215 0.73 15.15 -11.37
C GLN A 215 0.85 14.33 -10.08
N LEU A 216 1.65 14.80 -9.13
CA LEU A 216 1.51 14.34 -7.75
C LEU A 216 0.02 14.51 -7.42
N GLY A 217 -0.62 13.40 -7.08
CA GLY A 217 -2.02 13.44 -6.71
C GLY A 217 -2.19 14.34 -5.48
N ASP A 218 -3.27 15.10 -5.48
CA ASP A 218 -3.62 16.04 -4.42
C ASP A 218 -4.84 15.55 -3.63
N ASP A 219 -5.08 14.24 -3.70
CA ASP A 219 -6.13 13.58 -2.95
C ASP A 219 -5.82 13.60 -1.45
N LYS A 220 -6.82 13.30 -0.64
CA LYS A 220 -6.68 13.17 0.81
C LYS A 220 -7.20 11.82 1.25
N THR A 221 -6.44 11.12 2.09
CA THR A 221 -6.86 9.83 2.63
C THR A 221 -6.87 9.84 4.15
N PHE A 222 -8.01 9.54 4.77
CA PHE A 222 -8.15 9.47 6.22
C PHE A 222 -8.45 8.03 6.66
N VAL A 223 -7.60 7.46 7.51
CA VAL A 223 -7.91 6.23 8.25
C VAL A 223 -8.68 6.62 9.49
N VAL A 224 -9.96 6.31 9.53
CA VAL A 224 -10.82 6.53 10.70
C VAL A 224 -10.84 5.23 11.52
N PHE A 225 -9.92 5.14 12.47
CA PHE A 225 -9.80 4.03 13.41
C PHE A 225 -10.62 4.30 14.67
N SER A 226 -10.59 5.53 15.16
CA SER A 226 -11.28 5.95 16.39
C SER A 226 -12.80 5.96 16.22
N GLY A 227 -13.51 5.52 17.26
CA GLY A 227 -14.98 5.60 17.37
C GLY A 227 -15.47 6.73 18.28
N ASP A 228 -14.60 7.68 18.62
CA ASP A 228 -14.93 8.79 19.52
C ASP A 228 -15.65 9.92 18.76
N LEU A 229 -16.68 10.51 19.36
CA LEU A 229 -17.54 11.53 18.76
C LEU A 229 -16.75 12.76 18.28
N ASP A 230 -15.87 13.29 19.13
CA ASP A 230 -15.07 14.48 18.87
C ASP A 230 -14.03 14.27 17.76
N LYS A 231 -13.32 13.14 17.76
CA LYS A 231 -12.40 12.77 16.67
C LYS A 231 -13.13 12.57 15.36
N THR A 232 -14.30 11.95 15.41
CA THR A 232 -15.14 11.74 14.21
C THR A 232 -15.62 13.07 13.63
N ILE A 233 -16.08 14.01 14.48
CA ILE A 233 -16.46 15.35 14.05
C ILE A 233 -15.26 16.04 13.38
N ALA A 234 -14.08 15.99 13.99
CA ALA A 234 -12.87 16.57 13.40
C ALA A 234 -12.54 15.95 12.03
N ALA A 235 -12.61 14.63 11.90
CA ALA A 235 -12.38 13.92 10.64
C ALA A 235 -13.31 14.40 9.51
N PHE A 236 -14.61 14.50 9.78
CA PHE A 236 -15.58 14.95 8.78
C PHE A 236 -15.52 16.46 8.49
N ILE A 237 -15.10 17.29 9.45
CA ILE A 237 -14.82 18.72 9.20
C ILE A 237 -13.65 18.84 8.22
N MET A 238 -12.56 18.11 8.47
CA MET A 238 -11.40 18.11 7.57
C MET A 238 -11.75 17.56 6.19
N ALA A 239 -12.57 16.51 6.13
CA ALA A 239 -12.95 15.87 4.86
C ALA A 239 -13.81 16.82 4.00
N ASN A 240 -14.83 17.44 4.60
CA ASN A 240 -15.63 18.45 3.91
C ASN A 240 -14.81 19.67 3.51
N GLY A 241 -13.88 20.11 4.37
CA GLY A 241 -12.95 21.19 4.05
C GLY A 241 -12.10 20.86 2.81
N ALA A 242 -11.48 19.68 2.79
CA ALA A 242 -10.70 19.23 1.64
C ALA A 242 -11.54 19.09 0.37
N ALA A 243 -12.73 18.48 0.47
CA ALA A 243 -13.64 18.33 -0.67
C ALA A 243 -14.11 19.69 -1.21
N SER A 244 -14.37 20.66 -0.34
CA SER A 244 -14.75 22.04 -0.75
C SER A 244 -13.62 22.78 -1.49
N LEU A 245 -12.36 22.35 -1.31
CA LEU A 245 -11.19 22.84 -2.05
C LEU A 245 -10.96 22.07 -3.36
N GLY A 246 -11.94 21.26 -3.79
CA GLY A 246 -11.90 20.48 -5.02
C GLY A 246 -11.01 19.24 -4.94
N ARG A 247 -10.63 18.77 -3.75
CA ARG A 247 -9.78 17.59 -3.57
C ARG A 247 -10.63 16.34 -3.44
N ASN A 248 -10.20 15.24 -4.06
CA ASN A 248 -10.85 13.96 -3.80
C ASN A 248 -10.48 13.48 -2.40
N VAL A 249 -11.45 12.99 -1.64
CA VAL A 249 -11.23 12.53 -0.27
C VAL A 249 -11.73 11.09 -0.15
N THR A 250 -10.87 10.23 0.38
CA THR A 250 -11.22 8.85 0.76
C THR A 250 -11.10 8.69 2.27
N MET A 251 -12.19 8.29 2.91
CA MET A 251 -12.23 7.99 4.34
C MET A 251 -12.38 6.48 4.53
N PHE A 252 -11.35 5.84 5.06
CA PHE A 252 -11.30 4.40 5.32
C PHE A 252 -11.61 4.10 6.80
N PHE A 253 -12.78 3.51 7.06
CA PHE A 253 -13.29 3.20 8.38
C PHE A 253 -12.92 1.78 8.78
N THR A 254 -12.18 1.64 9.88
CA THR A 254 -11.70 0.36 10.38
C THR A 254 -11.88 0.29 11.89
N PHE A 255 -11.92 -0.93 12.46
CA PHE A 255 -12.13 -1.16 13.89
C PHE A 255 -13.29 -0.30 14.47
N TRP A 256 -13.03 0.52 15.49
CA TRP A 256 -14.05 1.28 16.20
C TRP A 256 -14.75 2.30 15.31
N GLY A 257 -14.05 2.83 14.31
CA GLY A 257 -14.58 3.76 13.32
C GLY A 257 -15.74 3.16 12.50
N LEU A 258 -15.80 1.83 12.30
CA LEU A 258 -16.93 1.20 11.61
C LEU A 258 -18.27 1.46 12.29
N ASN A 259 -18.29 1.68 13.61
CA ASN A 259 -19.53 1.96 14.33
C ASN A 259 -20.19 3.28 13.91
N ILE A 260 -19.40 4.21 13.33
CA ILE A 260 -19.86 5.49 12.79
C ILE A 260 -20.78 5.25 11.58
N LEU A 261 -20.40 4.28 10.73
CA LEU A 261 -21.12 3.95 9.48
C LEU A 261 -22.37 3.08 9.70
N ARG A 262 -22.63 2.61 10.93
CA ARG A 262 -23.80 1.76 11.20
C ARG A 262 -25.09 2.59 11.16
N LYS A 263 -26.12 2.04 10.52
CA LYS A 263 -27.50 2.56 10.58
C LYS A 263 -27.94 2.70 12.05
N PRO A 264 -28.55 3.84 12.44
CA PRO A 264 -29.01 4.03 13.81
C PRO A 264 -30.11 3.04 14.24
N LYS A 265 -30.92 2.59 13.27
CA LYS A 265 -31.98 1.60 13.49
C LYS A 265 -31.39 0.19 13.43
N LYS A 266 -31.90 -0.71 14.27
CA LYS A 266 -31.52 -2.13 14.23
C LYS A 266 -32.01 -2.76 12.94
N VAL A 267 -31.09 -3.35 12.18
CA VAL A 267 -31.39 -4.15 10.98
C VAL A 267 -31.36 -5.64 11.38
N LYS A 268 -32.30 -6.44 10.85
CA LYS A 268 -32.30 -7.89 11.07
C LYS A 268 -31.38 -8.54 10.05
N VAL A 269 -30.33 -9.19 10.53
CA VAL A 269 -29.38 -9.97 9.73
C VAL A 269 -29.06 -11.27 10.46
N ALA A 270 -28.71 -12.31 9.71
CA ALA A 270 -28.30 -13.59 10.29
C ALA A 270 -26.90 -13.45 10.89
N LYS A 271 -26.77 -13.78 12.18
CA LYS A 271 -25.53 -13.68 12.95
C LYS A 271 -25.35 -14.91 13.82
N THR A 272 -24.11 -15.31 14.00
CA THR A 272 -23.70 -16.26 15.04
C THR A 272 -23.93 -15.67 16.44
N PHE A 273 -23.81 -16.52 17.47
CA PHE A 273 -23.96 -16.10 18.86
C PHE A 273 -22.94 -15.01 19.26
N ILE A 274 -21.68 -15.17 18.83
CA ILE A 274 -20.60 -14.23 19.15
C ILE A 274 -20.81 -12.89 18.45
N GLU A 275 -21.16 -12.89 17.16
CA GLU A 275 -21.44 -11.67 16.40
C GLU A 275 -22.64 -10.90 16.98
N ASN A 276 -23.67 -11.60 17.46
CA ASN A 276 -24.79 -10.97 18.16
C ASN A 276 -24.35 -10.29 19.47
N MET A 277 -23.45 -10.92 20.22
CA MET A 277 -22.88 -10.35 21.45
C MET A 277 -22.09 -9.07 21.16
N PHE A 278 -21.15 -9.10 20.22
CA PHE A 278 -20.41 -7.92 19.77
C PHE A 278 -21.34 -6.83 19.26
N GLY A 279 -22.30 -7.19 18.40
CA GLY A 279 -23.27 -6.25 17.85
C GLY A 279 -24.17 -5.58 18.89
N MET A 280 -24.33 -6.16 20.09
CA MET A 280 -25.03 -5.57 21.23
C MET A 280 -24.13 -4.64 22.05
N MET A 281 -22.86 -5.01 22.25
CA MET A 281 -21.90 -4.26 23.05
C MET A 281 -21.44 -2.96 22.37
N MET A 282 -21.35 -2.96 21.04
CA MET A 282 -20.80 -1.84 20.29
C MET A 282 -21.83 -0.75 19.95
N PRO A 283 -21.43 0.55 19.94
CA PRO A 283 -22.29 1.65 19.54
C PRO A 283 -22.92 1.45 18.15
N ARG A 284 -24.15 1.93 17.98
CA ARG A 284 -24.87 1.88 16.70
C ARG A 284 -25.05 3.28 16.17
N GLY A 285 -24.22 3.63 15.19
CA GLY A 285 -24.21 4.92 14.55
C GLY A 285 -23.68 6.04 15.45
N THR A 286 -23.66 7.22 14.86
CA THR A 286 -23.11 8.47 15.38
C THR A 286 -23.71 8.95 16.71
N LYS A 287 -24.99 8.65 16.97
CA LYS A 287 -25.72 9.14 18.16
C LYS A 287 -25.31 8.46 19.46
N LYS A 288 -24.66 7.30 19.38
CA LYS A 288 -24.20 6.52 20.54
C LYS A 288 -22.71 6.66 20.82
N LEU A 289 -22.00 7.50 20.06
CA LEU A 289 -20.57 7.70 20.26
C LEU A 289 -20.31 8.51 21.54
N GLY A 290 -19.33 8.05 22.32
CA GLY A 290 -18.81 8.77 23.48
C GLY A 290 -17.75 9.79 23.08
N LEU A 291 -17.43 10.74 23.96
CA LEU A 291 -16.25 11.59 23.76
C LEU A 291 -14.95 10.86 24.14
N SER A 292 -13.87 11.17 23.44
CA SER A 292 -12.53 10.65 23.72
C SER A 292 -12.04 11.02 25.12
N ARG A 293 -12.47 12.20 25.61
CA ARG A 293 -12.20 12.71 26.95
C ARG A 293 -13.45 13.39 27.51
N MET A 294 -13.58 13.40 28.84
CA MET A 294 -14.71 14.03 29.53
C MET A 294 -16.09 13.50 29.10
N ASN A 295 -16.19 12.22 28.73
CA ASN A 295 -17.47 11.61 28.33
C ASN A 295 -18.52 11.63 29.46
N MET A 296 -18.09 11.49 30.73
CA MET A 296 -18.94 11.57 31.93
C MET A 296 -20.22 10.72 31.79
N PHE A 297 -20.07 9.43 31.51
CA PHE A 297 -21.18 8.49 31.25
C PHE A 297 -22.16 8.97 30.15
N GLY A 298 -21.67 9.71 29.16
CA GLY A 298 -22.42 10.25 28.02
C GLY A 298 -22.98 11.67 28.24
N ALA A 299 -22.81 12.27 29.41
CA ALA A 299 -23.21 13.65 29.65
C ALA A 299 -22.39 14.63 28.79
N GLY A 300 -21.08 14.36 28.63
CA GLY A 300 -20.19 15.16 27.78
C GLY A 300 -20.65 15.18 26.31
N SER A 301 -20.99 14.02 25.74
CA SER A 301 -21.50 13.94 24.36
C SER A 301 -22.78 14.73 24.13
N LYS A 302 -23.69 14.76 25.12
CA LYS A 302 -24.92 15.58 25.03
C LYS A 302 -24.60 17.07 25.13
N MET A 303 -23.72 17.45 26.05
CA MET A 303 -23.30 18.84 26.26
C MET A 303 -22.66 19.41 25.00
N ILE A 304 -21.68 18.72 24.41
CA ILE A 304 -20.97 19.23 23.22
C ILE A 304 -21.91 19.36 22.02
N ARG A 305 -22.82 18.39 21.80
CA ARG A 305 -23.84 18.47 20.75
C ARG A 305 -24.80 19.64 20.97
N GLY A 306 -25.14 19.94 22.22
CA GLY A 306 -25.94 21.12 22.58
C GLY A 306 -25.22 22.42 22.26
N ILE A 307 -23.93 22.53 22.60
CA ILE A 307 -23.09 23.70 22.30
C ILE A 307 -22.89 23.87 20.79
N MET A 308 -22.64 22.78 20.06
CA MET A 308 -22.53 22.82 18.60
C MET A 308 -23.81 23.39 17.97
N LYS A 309 -24.97 22.87 18.39
CA LYS A 309 -26.27 23.34 17.91
C LYS A 309 -26.51 24.82 18.22
N SER A 310 -26.19 25.30 19.43
CA SER A 310 -26.38 26.71 19.78
C SER A 310 -25.44 27.66 19.03
N LYS A 311 -24.28 27.17 18.59
CA LYS A 311 -23.33 27.90 17.76
C LYS A 311 -23.54 27.74 16.26
N GLY A 312 -24.59 27.03 15.83
CA GLY A 312 -24.86 26.78 14.42
C GLY A 312 -23.84 25.85 13.73
N ILE A 313 -23.10 25.05 14.51
CA ILE A 313 -22.18 24.04 13.96
C ILE A 313 -23.00 22.81 13.59
N SER A 314 -22.80 22.33 12.36
CA SER A 314 -23.45 21.11 11.87
C SER A 314 -23.22 19.91 12.79
N SER A 315 -24.27 19.13 12.97
CA SER A 315 -24.18 17.84 13.65
C SER A 315 -23.29 16.86 12.87
N LEU A 316 -22.78 15.83 13.55
CA LEU A 316 -22.01 14.80 12.87
C LEU A 316 -22.81 14.12 11.75
N GLU A 317 -24.11 13.94 11.96
CA GLU A 317 -25.00 13.36 10.96
C GLU A 317 -25.09 14.23 9.69
N GLU A 318 -25.19 15.55 9.85
CA GLU A 318 -25.18 16.50 8.73
C GLU A 318 -23.82 16.54 8.03
N LEU A 319 -22.72 16.49 8.79
CA LEU A 319 -21.37 16.47 8.23
C LEU A 319 -21.10 15.22 7.37
N ILE A 320 -21.68 14.07 7.74
CA ILE A 320 -21.60 12.83 6.95
C ILE A 320 -22.36 12.98 5.63
N GLU A 321 -23.59 13.50 5.67
CA GLU A 321 -24.37 13.71 4.44
C GLU A 321 -23.71 14.74 3.53
N GLN A 322 -23.20 15.85 4.07
CA GLN A 322 -22.40 16.81 3.31
C GLN A 322 -21.17 16.17 2.65
N ALA A 323 -20.46 15.31 3.37
CA ALA A 323 -19.30 14.62 2.81
C ALA A 323 -19.70 13.75 1.62
N LYS A 324 -20.81 13.01 1.73
CA LYS A 324 -21.35 12.20 0.63
C LYS A 324 -21.77 13.08 -0.55
N ASP A 325 -22.45 14.20 -0.29
CA ASP A 325 -22.88 15.16 -1.32
C ASP A 325 -21.68 15.78 -2.05
N HIS A 326 -20.57 16.00 -1.36
CA HIS A 326 -19.30 16.46 -1.94
C HIS A 326 -18.48 15.36 -2.62
N GLY A 327 -18.99 14.12 -2.70
CA GLY A 327 -18.29 13.01 -3.35
C GLY A 327 -17.16 12.39 -2.52
N VAL A 328 -17.13 12.62 -1.21
CA VAL A 328 -16.20 11.93 -0.31
C VAL A 328 -16.51 10.43 -0.31
N ARG A 329 -15.52 9.62 -0.62
CA ARG A 329 -15.65 8.16 -0.64
C ARG A 329 -15.56 7.61 0.78
N LEU A 330 -16.62 6.92 1.23
CA LEU A 330 -16.66 6.25 2.52
C LEU A 330 -16.42 4.76 2.32
N VAL A 331 -15.27 4.27 2.77
CA VAL A 331 -14.85 2.87 2.58
C VAL A 331 -14.86 2.14 3.93
N ALA A 332 -15.61 1.05 4.03
CA ALA A 332 -15.63 0.18 5.20
C ALA A 332 -14.65 -0.99 5.04
N CYS A 333 -13.80 -1.18 6.05
CA CYS A 333 -12.85 -2.28 6.13
C CYS A 333 -13.57 -3.62 6.34
N GLN A 334 -13.59 -4.49 5.31
CA GLN A 334 -14.27 -5.78 5.35
C GLN A 334 -13.75 -6.70 6.46
N MET A 335 -12.43 -6.79 6.62
CA MET A 335 -11.84 -7.61 7.69
C MET A 335 -12.33 -7.18 9.08
N SER A 336 -12.40 -5.88 9.34
CA SER A 336 -12.91 -5.37 10.61
C SER A 336 -14.41 -5.65 10.76
N MET A 337 -15.19 -5.56 9.67
CA MET A 337 -16.62 -5.92 9.68
C MET A 337 -16.82 -7.38 10.08
N ASP A 338 -16.04 -8.30 9.49
CA ASP A 338 -16.12 -9.74 9.79
C ASP A 338 -15.78 -10.03 11.25
N VAL A 339 -14.70 -9.44 11.78
CA VAL A 339 -14.30 -9.58 13.20
C VAL A 339 -15.37 -9.05 14.15
N MET A 340 -16.03 -7.95 13.78
CA MET A 340 -17.03 -7.27 14.60
C MET A 340 -18.46 -7.79 14.35
N GLY A 341 -18.65 -8.74 13.43
CA GLY A 341 -19.94 -9.26 13.04
C GLY A 341 -20.89 -8.19 12.49
N ILE A 342 -20.38 -7.25 11.71
CA ILE A 342 -21.17 -6.17 11.07
C ILE A 342 -21.40 -6.56 9.61
N HIS A 343 -22.65 -6.60 9.17
CA HIS A 343 -22.97 -6.89 7.78
C HIS A 343 -23.22 -5.60 6.98
N LYS A 344 -23.05 -5.68 5.66
CA LYS A 344 -23.24 -4.57 4.72
C LYS A 344 -24.62 -3.91 4.86
N GLU A 345 -25.66 -4.70 5.11
CA GLU A 345 -27.04 -4.21 5.27
C GLU A 345 -27.22 -3.34 6.51
N GLU A 346 -26.33 -3.48 7.50
CA GLU A 346 -26.29 -2.65 8.70
C GLU A 346 -25.60 -1.30 8.49
N LEU A 347 -24.91 -1.07 7.36
CA LEU A 347 -24.22 0.17 7.05
C LEU A 347 -25.16 1.19 6.40
N ILE A 348 -24.87 2.48 6.58
CA ILE A 348 -25.53 3.58 5.86
C ILE A 348 -25.30 3.45 4.35
N ASP A 349 -26.21 4.02 3.56
CA ASP A 349 -26.15 3.90 2.11
C ASP A 349 -24.98 4.75 1.55
N GLY A 350 -24.38 4.28 0.45
CA GLY A 350 -23.22 4.94 -0.18
C GLY A 350 -21.86 4.55 0.41
N VAL A 351 -21.81 3.53 1.27
CA VAL A 351 -20.54 2.97 1.77
C VAL A 351 -20.02 1.89 0.82
N GLU A 352 -18.76 2.05 0.42
CA GLU A 352 -18.00 1.07 -0.34
C GLU A 352 -17.37 0.03 0.60
N LEU A 353 -17.17 -1.19 0.12
CA LEU A 353 -16.39 -2.20 0.84
C LEU A 353 -14.98 -2.26 0.25
N GLY A 354 -13.97 -2.26 1.10
CA GLY A 354 -12.58 -2.30 0.68
C GLY A 354 -11.69 -3.03 1.68
N GLY A 355 -10.58 -3.56 1.18
CA GLY A 355 -9.52 -4.12 1.99
C GLY A 355 -8.31 -3.20 2.00
N VAL A 356 -7.16 -3.78 2.36
CA VAL A 356 -5.91 -3.03 2.52
C VAL A 356 -5.44 -2.46 1.18
N ALA A 357 -5.65 -3.15 0.05
CA ALA A 357 -5.15 -2.69 -1.23
C ALA A 357 -5.93 -1.45 -1.70
N THR A 358 -7.24 -1.42 -1.52
CA THR A 358 -8.07 -0.23 -1.78
C THR A 358 -7.59 0.98 -0.95
N PHE A 359 -7.25 0.75 0.32
CA PHE A 359 -6.71 1.80 1.19
C PHE A 359 -5.34 2.31 0.71
N ILE A 360 -4.36 1.41 0.55
CA ILE A 360 -2.99 1.77 0.16
C ILE A 360 -2.98 2.47 -1.20
N GLY A 361 -3.73 1.97 -2.18
CA GLY A 361 -3.81 2.58 -3.50
C GLY A 361 -4.49 3.96 -3.53
N SER A 362 -5.29 4.30 -2.50
CA SER A 362 -5.82 5.68 -2.32
C SER A 362 -4.77 6.58 -1.64
N GLY A 363 -3.96 6.02 -0.73
CA GLY A 363 -2.86 6.72 -0.09
C GLY A 363 -1.77 7.18 -1.06
N GLU A 364 -1.46 6.39 -2.10
CA GLU A 364 -0.42 6.72 -3.08
C GLU A 364 -0.74 7.93 -3.98
N THR A 365 -2.03 8.25 -4.20
CA THR A 365 -2.44 9.47 -4.91
C THR A 365 -2.73 10.63 -3.96
N SER A 366 -2.58 10.41 -2.66
CA SER A 366 -2.82 11.44 -1.67
C SER A 366 -1.52 12.15 -1.31
N ASP A 367 -1.54 13.48 -1.31
CA ASP A 367 -0.45 14.30 -0.77
C ASP A 367 -0.48 14.34 0.78
N ILE A 368 -1.62 13.97 1.38
CA ILE A 368 -1.83 13.90 2.83
C ILE A 368 -2.61 12.63 3.18
N SER A 369 -2.03 11.84 4.08
CA SER A 369 -2.67 10.70 4.72
C SER A 369 -2.70 10.87 6.25
N LEU A 370 -3.89 10.79 6.87
CA LEU A 370 -4.07 10.94 8.32
C LEU A 370 -4.61 9.65 8.96
N PHE A 371 -4.12 9.31 10.16
CA PHE A 371 -4.67 8.25 10.98
C PHE A 371 -5.37 8.86 12.20
N ILE A 372 -6.68 8.61 12.35
CA ILE A 372 -7.57 9.32 13.27
C ILE A 372 -8.24 8.36 14.26
#